data_AF-A0A7I7NFY8-F1
#
_entry.id   AF-A0A7I7NFY8-F1
#
_cell.length_a   1.000
_cell.length_b   1.000
_cell.length_c   1.000
_cell.angle_alpha   90.00
_cell.angle_beta   90.00
_cell.angle_gamma   90.00
#
_symmetry.space_group_name_H-M   'P 1'
#
loop_
_entity.id
_entity.type
_entity.pdbx_description
1 polymer ?
#
loop_
_entity_poly.entity_id
_entity_poly.type
_entity_poly.pdbx_seq_one_letter_code
_entity_poly.pdbx_strand_id
1 'polypeptide(L)'
;MPAESTEEEYFQACHAAKIWMEAQVRPEGTPKSLVEPYLAMVQASKSGAAGSWNVRWADLTPARQAAVITAARAAANAECG
;
A
#
# COMPACT_ATOMS: atom_id res chain seq x y z
N MET A 1 -9.54 2.21 -15.72
CA MET A 1 -10.65 2.63 -14.82
C MET A 1 -10.07 3.63 -13.84
N PRO A 2 -10.72 4.78 -13.59
CA PRO A 2 -10.24 5.70 -12.56
C PRO A 2 -10.34 5.01 -11.20
N ALA A 3 -9.41 5.31 -10.29
CA ALA A 3 -9.47 4.79 -8.94
C ALA A 3 -10.74 5.32 -8.26
N GLU A 4 -11.70 4.44 -7.95
CA GLU A 4 -12.78 4.77 -7.01
C GLU A 4 -12.23 4.74 -5.57
N SER A 5 -11.33 5.68 -5.32
CA SER A 5 -10.86 6.09 -4.01
C SER A 5 -10.78 7.60 -4.07
N THR A 6 -11.36 8.30 -3.09
CA THR A 6 -11.17 9.75 -3.01
C THR A 6 -9.67 10.05 -2.90
N GLU A 7 -9.26 11.25 -3.30
CA GLU A 7 -7.84 11.65 -3.25
C GLU A 7 -7.25 11.44 -1.84
N GLU A 8 -8.04 11.73 -0.81
CA GLU A 8 -7.71 11.49 0.60
C GLU A 8 -7.51 10.00 0.95
N GLU A 9 -8.35 9.11 0.43
CA GLU A 9 -8.23 7.66 0.68
C GLU A 9 -6.94 7.10 0.07
N TYR A 10 -6.56 7.60 -1.12
CA TYR A 10 -5.29 7.27 -1.75
C TYR A 10 -4.09 7.76 -0.91
N PHE A 11 -4.14 9.00 -0.43
CA PHE A 11 -3.11 9.56 0.43
C PHE A 11 -2.91 8.74 1.72
N GLN A 12 -4.01 8.35 2.38
CA GLN A 12 -3.95 7.51 3.58
C GLN A 12 -3.32 6.14 3.30
N ALA A 13 -3.70 5.50 2.18
CA ALA A 13 -3.14 4.21 1.79
C ALA A 13 -1.63 4.31 1.48
N CYS A 14 -1.23 5.36 0.77
CA CYS A 14 0.17 5.62 0.42
C CYS A 14 1.00 5.89 1.67
N HIS A 15 0.51 6.73 2.58
CA HIS A 15 1.20 7.04 3.84
C HIS A 15 1.37 5.79 4.72
N ALA A 16 0.33 4.95 4.83
CA ALA A 16 0.41 3.69 5.55
C ALA A 16 1.43 2.71 4.94
N ALA A 17 1.50 2.64 3.61
CA ALA A 17 2.51 1.85 2.90
C ALA A 17 3.93 2.38 3.18
N LYS A 18 4.12 3.70 3.16
CA LYS A 18 5.41 4.35 3.45
C LYS A 18 5.89 4.04 4.87
N ILE A 19 5.03 4.21 5.88
CA ILE A 19 5.37 3.87 7.28
C ILE A 19 5.78 2.41 7.41
N TRP A 20 5.06 1.49 6.76
CA TRP A 20 5.43 0.08 6.80
C TRP A 20 6.80 -0.18 6.15
N MET A 21 7.06 0.46 5.00
CA MET A 21 8.33 0.33 4.30
C MET A 21 9.47 0.89 5.14
N GLU A 22 9.32 2.08 5.72
CA GLU A 22 10.30 2.70 6.63
C GLU A 22 10.59 1.81 7.85
N ALA A 23 9.56 1.18 8.44
CA ALA A 23 9.73 0.23 9.53
C ALA A 23 10.47 -1.06 9.11
N GLN A 24 10.42 -1.42 7.83
CA GLN A 24 11.05 -2.63 7.26
C GLN A 24 12.43 -2.37 6.63
N VAL A 25 12.79 -1.11 6.39
CA VAL A 25 14.16 -0.73 5.97
C VAL A 25 15.11 -1.05 7.13
N ARG A 26 15.63 -2.28 7.13
CA ARG A 26 16.94 -2.57 7.71
C ARG A 26 18.01 -1.77 6.93
N PRO A 27 19.18 -1.46 7.52
CA PRO A 27 20.16 -0.51 6.97
C PRO A 27 20.66 -0.74 5.53
N GLU A 28 20.28 -1.84 4.86
CA GLU A 28 20.76 -2.21 3.52
C GLU A 28 19.65 -2.43 2.47
N GLY A 29 18.37 -2.17 2.80
CA GLY A 29 17.25 -2.37 1.86
C GLY A 29 16.86 -1.11 1.10
N THR A 30 16.75 -1.17 -0.24
CA THR A 30 16.15 -0.06 -1.00
C THR A 30 14.61 -0.09 -0.88
N PRO A 31 13.93 1.07 -0.74
CA PRO A 31 12.48 1.13 -0.60
C PRO A 31 11.72 0.50 -1.78
N LYS A 32 12.28 0.59 -3.00
CA LYS A 32 11.76 -0.08 -4.21
C LYS A 32 11.71 -1.59 -4.10
N SER A 33 12.64 -2.22 -3.38
CA SER A 33 12.63 -3.66 -3.13
C SER A 33 11.53 -4.10 -2.14
N LEU A 34 10.86 -3.16 -1.46
CA LEU A 34 9.85 -3.45 -0.45
C LEU A 34 8.42 -3.45 -0.98
N VAL A 35 8.18 -3.10 -2.26
CA VAL A 35 6.84 -3.11 -2.88
C VAL A 35 6.23 -4.51 -2.88
N GLU A 36 6.93 -5.50 -3.42
CA GLU A 36 6.43 -6.88 -3.49
C GLU A 36 6.24 -7.51 -2.10
N PRO A 37 7.19 -7.38 -1.14
CA PRO A 37 6.97 -7.80 0.24
C PRO A 37 5.77 -7.14 0.91
N TYR A 38 5.55 -5.84 0.66
CA TYR A 38 4.40 -5.11 1.19
C TYR A 38 3.09 -5.67 0.63
N LEU A 39 2.99 -5.83 -0.69
CA LEU A 39 1.79 -6.37 -1.34
C LEU A 39 1.49 -7.80 -0.87
N ALA A 40 2.51 -8.65 -0.71
CA ALA A 40 2.35 -9.98 -0.15
C ALA A 40 1.75 -9.94 1.27
N MET A 41 2.22 -9.02 2.13
CA MET A 41 1.70 -8.83 3.48
C MET A 41 0.24 -8.34 3.47
N VAL A 42 -0.09 -7.36 2.64
CA VAL A 42 -1.48 -6.87 2.50
C VAL A 42 -2.41 -7.98 2.00
N GLN A 43 -1.97 -8.75 0.99
CA GLN A 43 -2.74 -9.85 0.42
C GLN A 43 -2.94 -11.02 1.39
N ALA A 44 -1.95 -11.31 2.24
CA ALA A 44 -2.02 -12.35 3.26
C ALA A 44 -2.82 -11.94 4.50
N SER A 45 -3.08 -10.64 4.71
CA SER A 45 -3.76 -10.16 5.90
C SER A 45 -5.23 -10.60 5.95
N LYS A 46 -5.54 -11.44 6.94
CA LYS A 46 -6.90 -11.93 7.22
C LYS A 46 -7.81 -10.87 7.84
N SER A 47 -7.26 -9.79 8.38
CA SER A 47 -8.00 -8.67 8.99
C SER A 47 -7.96 -7.40 8.15
N GLY A 48 -7.27 -7.41 7.00
CA GLY A 48 -6.93 -6.20 6.26
C GLY A 48 -5.68 -5.50 6.82
N ALA A 49 -5.19 -4.51 6.09
CA ALA A 49 -4.02 -3.72 6.44
C ALA A 49 -4.38 -2.23 6.46
N ALA A 50 -3.60 -1.41 7.17
CA ALA A 50 -3.82 0.04 7.18
C ALA A 50 -3.81 0.65 5.77
N GLY A 51 -2.94 0.16 4.88
CA GLY A 51 -2.92 0.57 3.47
C GLY A 51 -4.02 -0.04 2.60
N SER A 52 -4.91 -0.86 3.17
CA SER A 52 -6.14 -1.35 2.54
C SER A 52 -7.39 -0.95 3.33
N TRP A 53 -7.33 0.15 4.08
CA TRP A 53 -8.43 0.67 4.92
C TRP A 53 -8.96 -0.33 5.95
N ASN A 54 -8.08 -1.22 6.43
CA ASN A 54 -8.44 -2.36 7.30
C ASN A 54 -9.50 -3.29 6.68
N VAL A 55 -9.63 -3.29 5.35
CA VAL A 55 -10.43 -4.24 4.59
C VAL A 55 -9.52 -5.35 4.07
N ARG A 56 -9.99 -6.59 4.11
CA ARG A 56 -9.23 -7.74 3.58
C ARG A 56 -9.04 -7.56 2.09
N TRP A 57 -7.87 -7.92 1.57
CA TRP A 57 -7.57 -7.82 0.14
C TRP A 57 -8.64 -8.50 -0.75
N ALA A 58 -9.14 -9.65 -0.30
CA ALA A 58 -10.16 -10.42 -1.00
C ALA A 58 -11.55 -9.73 -1.04
N ASP A 59 -11.81 -8.78 -0.15
CA ASP A 59 -13.08 -8.04 -0.10
C ASP A 59 -12.99 -6.67 -0.79
N LEU A 60 -11.80 -6.27 -1.27
CA LEU A 60 -11.63 -5.03 -2.02
C LEU A 60 -12.20 -5.17 -3.43
N THR A 61 -12.80 -4.09 -3.94
CA THR A 61 -13.12 -4.00 -5.36
C THR A 61 -11.83 -3.96 -6.19
N PRO A 62 -11.86 -4.37 -7.48
CA PRO A 62 -10.68 -4.27 -8.35
C PRO A 62 -10.09 -2.86 -8.43
N ALA A 63 -10.92 -1.83 -8.38
CA ALA A 63 -10.48 -0.43 -8.36
C ALA A 63 -9.68 -0.11 -7.08
N ARG A 64 -10.13 -0.60 -5.91
CA ARG A 64 -9.41 -0.43 -4.65
C ARG A 64 -8.12 -1.26 -4.61
N GLN A 65 -8.11 -2.47 -5.15
CA GLN A 65 -6.88 -3.25 -5.29
C GLN A 65 -5.82 -2.50 -6.14
N ALA A 66 -6.25 -1.89 -7.26
CA ALA A 66 -5.37 -1.07 -8.09
C ALA A 66 -4.86 0.19 -7.35
N ALA A 67 -5.70 0.82 -6.51
CA ALA A 67 -5.29 1.94 -5.68
C ALA A 67 -4.20 1.55 -4.67
N VAL A 68 -4.34 0.40 -3.98
CA VAL A 68 -3.33 -0.12 -3.05
C VAL A 68 -2.00 -0.42 -3.76
N ILE A 69 -2.05 -1.01 -4.96
CA ILE A 69 -0.83 -1.29 -5.75
C ILE A 69 -0.13 0.01 -6.16
N THR A 70 -0.90 1.00 -6.63
CA THR A 70 -0.37 2.31 -7.02
C THR A 70 0.23 3.03 -5.81
N ALA A 71 -0.47 3.03 -4.68
CA ALA A 71 -0.01 3.61 -3.42
C ALA A 71 1.28 2.95 -2.91
N ALA A 72 1.40 1.63 -3.00
CA ALA A 72 2.62 0.91 -2.63
C ALA A 72 3.83 1.31 -3.50
N ARG A 73 3.62 1.49 -4.81
CA ARG A 73 4.67 1.94 -5.73
C ARG A 73 5.09 3.38 -5.43
N ALA A 74 4.12 4.28 -5.23
CA ALA A 74 4.38 5.67 -4.86
C ALA A 74 5.12 5.76 -3.51
N ALA A 75 4.73 4.96 -2.51
CA ALA A 75 5.41 4.89 -1.22
C ALA A 75 6.89 4.50 -1.34
N ALA A 76 7.19 3.50 -2.17
CA ALA A 76 8.55 3.08 -2.44
C ALA A 76 9.39 4.12 -3.20
N ASN A 77 8.75 5.04 -3.92
CA ASN A 77 9.41 6.17 -4.57
C ASN A 77 9.44 7.44 -3.70
N ALA A 78 8.86 7.40 -2.48
CA ALA A 78 8.59 8.58 -1.65
C ALA A 78 7.69 9.64 -2.32
N GLU A 79 6.82 9.21 -3.23
CA GLU A 79 5.86 10.03 -4.01
C GLU A 79 4.45 10.07 -3.37
N CYS A 80 4.35 9.80 -2.07
CA CYS A 80 3.07 9.87 -1.34
C CYS A 80 2.63 11.30 -0.96
N GLY A 81 2.98 12.31 -1.77
CA GLY A 81 2.81 13.73 -1.50
C GLY A 81 2.04 14.47 -2.57
#